data_AF-A0A3B8WWM5-F1
#
_entry.id   AF-A0A3B8WWM5-F1
#
_cell.length_a   1.000
_cell.length_b   1.000
_cell.length_c   1.000
_cell.angle_alpha   90.00
_cell.angle_beta   90.00
_cell.angle_gamma   90.00
#
_symmetry.space_group_name_H-M   'P 1'
#
loop_
_entity.id
_entity.type
_entity.pdbx_description
1 polymer ?
#
loop_
_entity_poly.entity_id
_entity_poly.type
_entity_poly.pdbx_seq_one_letter_code
_entity_poly.pdbx_strand_id
1 'polypeptide(L)'
;MKVLKYACASICLLFSLLSSGCMSAQTDKYVELDSDSQQTAFYEERFTELDAMYYMNGRVDMTVAQVYINDMENAINGDSLKKADCARLYALQGLIGLLKGDTSFARDRLNLSRAAFKGDVRASVLEERLNRKKSGSKKHNENALFIIEDALNSYSEKDYAASVAYFDEAFLLLDSFYQDNYRSLRDFCWSMRSTAKVNGDSNYDKLLTKNKITVENMLELAASRGDLMYAYTAGKAVSSSVLYKRVAQAGDLTSCQSAYKNQGPLSKDATVSKTVCARFLWNLWNKKKNTQDQLNKYSAMFVDASMQSPVPDVRRDSADFDAVLGVVENDLMHLEDGINFAGDKTVSAVEFIELLQKFN
;
A
#
# COMPACT_ATOMS: atom_id res chain seq x y z
N MET A 1 85.69 13.59 -50.75
CA MET A 1 86.25 14.81 -50.12
C MET A 1 85.09 15.61 -49.56
N LYS A 2 84.99 16.11 -48.33
CA LYS A 2 85.74 16.05 -47.06
C LYS A 2 84.68 16.46 -46.00
N VAL A 3 84.44 15.62 -44.98
CA VAL A 3 84.68 15.88 -43.54
C VAL A 3 83.61 16.69 -42.77
N LEU A 4 82.86 15.92 -41.98
CA LEU A 4 82.25 16.10 -40.64
C LEU A 4 82.88 17.15 -39.67
N LYS A 5 82.07 17.78 -38.78
CA LYS A 5 82.37 18.08 -37.34
C LYS A 5 81.17 18.78 -36.64
N TYR A 6 80.38 18.06 -35.82
CA TYR A 6 80.31 18.03 -34.33
C TYR A 6 79.98 19.40 -33.67
N ALA A 7 78.81 19.63 -33.06
CA ALA A 7 78.24 19.12 -31.78
C ALA A 7 78.79 19.83 -30.51
N CYS A 8 77.91 20.49 -29.72
CA CYS A 8 77.93 20.46 -28.24
C CYS A 8 76.75 21.24 -27.59
N ALA A 9 76.26 20.67 -26.47
CA ALA A 9 75.24 21.12 -25.48
C ALA A 9 73.77 21.10 -25.97
N SER A 10 72.89 20.15 -25.65
CA SER A 10 72.65 19.27 -24.49
C SER A 10 72.26 19.96 -23.18
N ILE A 11 71.04 19.63 -22.73
CA ILE A 11 70.48 19.66 -21.36
C ILE A 11 69.66 20.92 -20.99
N CYS A 12 68.37 20.87 -21.33
CA CYS A 12 67.28 21.11 -20.38
C CYS A 12 66.07 20.25 -20.82
N LEU A 13 66.13 18.97 -20.43
CA LEU A 13 64.97 18.09 -20.33
C LEU A 13 64.01 18.64 -19.26
N LEU A 14 62.72 18.37 -19.47
CA LEU A 14 61.66 18.30 -18.45
C LEU A 14 61.23 19.63 -17.84
N PHE A 15 60.20 20.26 -18.41
CA PHE A 15 58.91 20.50 -17.73
C PHE A 15 57.91 21.08 -18.74
N SER A 16 56.67 20.57 -18.71
CA SER A 16 55.46 20.97 -19.47
C SER A 16 55.54 20.88 -21.01
N LEU A 17 55.01 19.89 -21.76
CA LEU A 17 53.82 19.04 -21.63
C LEU A 17 52.54 19.78 -21.17
N LEU A 18 51.52 19.69 -22.03
CA LEU A 18 50.11 20.08 -21.87
C LEU A 18 49.73 21.46 -22.40
N SER A 19 49.47 21.54 -23.71
CA SER A 19 48.37 22.34 -24.27
C SER A 19 48.16 22.08 -25.77
N SER A 20 48.08 20.79 -26.15
CA SER A 20 47.37 20.42 -27.37
C SER A 20 45.93 20.14 -26.96
N GLY A 21 45.10 21.18 -27.04
CA GLY A 21 43.66 21.06 -26.81
C GLY A 21 43.05 20.10 -27.83
N CYS A 22 42.81 18.87 -27.40
CA CYS A 22 41.84 17.99 -28.04
C CYS A 22 40.49 18.69 -27.96
N MET A 23 40.00 19.24 -29.07
CA MET A 23 38.56 19.43 -29.26
C MET A 23 37.93 18.03 -29.28
N SER A 24 37.63 17.52 -28.08
CA SER A 24 36.60 16.53 -27.87
C SER A 24 35.29 17.21 -28.28
N ALA A 25 34.90 17.07 -29.54
CA ALA A 25 33.50 17.22 -29.89
C ALA A 25 32.75 16.22 -29.02
N GLN A 26 32.07 16.72 -27.98
CA GLN A 26 31.03 15.97 -27.30
C GLN A 26 30.01 15.64 -28.39
N THR A 27 30.12 14.46 -28.97
CA THR A 27 28.96 13.79 -29.53
C THR A 27 28.05 13.61 -28.34
N ASP A 28 27.07 14.51 -28.25
CA ASP A 28 25.93 14.34 -27.38
C ASP A 28 25.41 12.94 -27.69
N LYS A 29 25.70 11.99 -26.78
CA LYS A 29 25.01 10.72 -26.82
C LYS A 29 23.61 11.11 -26.40
N TYR A 30 22.77 11.35 -27.40
CA TYR A 30 21.36 11.02 -27.26
C TYR A 30 21.35 9.62 -26.68
N VAL A 31 21.09 9.54 -25.37
CA VAL A 31 20.42 8.39 -24.81
C VAL A 31 19.07 8.47 -25.49
N GLU A 32 18.94 7.83 -26.65
CA GLU A 32 17.64 7.39 -27.11
C GLU A 32 17.07 6.65 -25.91
N LEU A 33 16.07 7.26 -25.26
CA LEU A 33 15.11 6.51 -24.49
C LEU A 33 14.59 5.50 -25.50
N ASP A 34 15.13 4.29 -25.43
CA ASP A 34 14.77 3.16 -26.30
C ASP A 34 13.24 3.15 -26.30
N SER A 35 12.64 3.57 -27.42
CA SER A 35 11.23 3.37 -27.62
C SER A 35 11.09 1.86 -27.66
N ASP A 36 10.64 1.26 -26.56
CA ASP A 36 10.37 -0.17 -26.48
C ASP A 36 9.62 -0.53 -27.77
N SER A 37 10.14 -1.53 -28.50
CA SER A 37 9.44 -1.94 -29.71
C SER A 37 8.01 -2.32 -29.32
N GLN A 38 7.02 -2.03 -30.16
CA GLN A 38 5.62 -2.43 -29.88
C GLN A 38 5.50 -3.92 -29.52
N GLN A 39 6.43 -4.73 -30.03
CA GLN A 39 6.53 -6.15 -29.72
C GLN A 39 7.02 -6.42 -28.29
N THR A 40 7.99 -5.68 -27.77
CA THR A 40 8.48 -5.84 -26.38
C THR A 40 7.44 -5.36 -25.37
N ALA A 41 6.75 -4.26 -25.64
CA ALA A 41 5.66 -3.75 -24.79
C ALA A 41 4.52 -4.77 -24.63
N PHE A 42 4.18 -5.51 -25.69
CA PHE A 42 3.18 -6.58 -25.62
C PHE A 42 3.55 -7.72 -24.64
N TYR A 43 4.81 -8.15 -24.61
CA TYR A 43 5.27 -9.16 -23.67
C TYR A 43 5.38 -8.61 -22.24
N GLU A 44 5.73 -7.33 -22.11
CA GLU A 44 5.79 -6.62 -20.83
C GLU A 44 4.41 -6.53 -20.17
N GLU A 45 3.38 -6.17 -20.93
CA GLU A 45 1.99 -6.12 -20.48
C GLU A 45 1.52 -7.49 -20.00
N ARG A 46 1.73 -8.53 -20.81
CA ARG A 46 1.41 -9.92 -20.45
C ARG A 46 2.10 -10.40 -19.17
N PHE A 47 3.37 -10.03 -18.99
CA PHE A 47 4.07 -10.34 -17.75
C PHE A 47 3.46 -9.61 -16.55
N THR A 48 3.16 -8.33 -16.73
CA THR A 48 2.62 -7.45 -15.67
C THR A 48 1.26 -7.95 -15.19
N GLU A 49 0.40 -8.42 -16.10
CA GLU A 49 -0.84 -9.13 -15.76
C GLU A 49 -0.58 -10.34 -14.85
N LEU A 50 0.33 -11.24 -15.25
CA LEU A 50 0.66 -12.43 -14.45
C LEU A 50 1.25 -12.07 -13.08
N ASP A 51 2.11 -11.05 -13.04
CA ASP A 51 2.74 -10.59 -11.80
C ASP A 51 1.71 -10.00 -10.84
N ALA A 52 0.82 -9.12 -11.32
CA ALA A 52 -0.29 -8.58 -10.53
C ALA A 52 -1.20 -9.70 -9.98
N MET A 53 -1.54 -10.68 -10.83
CA MET A 53 -2.33 -11.85 -10.41
C MET A 53 -1.62 -12.67 -9.33
N TYR A 54 -0.30 -12.85 -9.42
CA TYR A 54 0.49 -13.55 -8.42
C TYR A 54 0.38 -12.88 -7.04
N TYR A 55 0.57 -11.56 -6.97
CA TYR A 55 0.50 -10.84 -5.69
C TYR A 55 -0.90 -10.79 -5.09
N MET A 56 -1.94 -10.77 -5.93
CA MET A 56 -3.33 -10.80 -5.47
C MET A 56 -3.78 -12.18 -5.01
N ASN A 57 -3.40 -13.24 -5.72
CA ASN A 57 -3.96 -14.58 -5.53
C ASN A 57 -2.99 -15.58 -4.89
N GLY A 58 -1.70 -15.22 -4.75
CA GLY A 58 -0.63 -16.10 -4.31
C GLY A 58 -0.27 -17.23 -5.28
N ARG A 59 -0.86 -17.23 -6.49
CA ARG A 59 -0.67 -18.27 -7.51
C ARG A 59 -0.89 -17.71 -8.91
N VAL A 60 -0.25 -18.37 -9.87
CA VAL A 60 -0.39 -18.10 -11.31
C VAL A 60 -0.82 -19.39 -12.03
N ASP A 61 -1.61 -19.25 -13.09
CA ASP A 61 -1.89 -20.39 -13.98
C ASP A 61 -0.61 -20.77 -14.74
N MET A 62 -0.07 -21.94 -14.40
CA MET A 62 1.17 -22.45 -14.95
C MET A 62 1.09 -22.73 -16.46
N THR A 63 -0.12 -23.00 -16.97
CA THR A 63 -0.35 -23.21 -18.40
C THR A 63 -0.16 -21.91 -19.16
N VAL A 64 -0.78 -20.82 -18.68
CA VAL A 64 -0.65 -19.48 -19.28
C VAL A 64 0.78 -18.99 -19.20
N ALA A 65 1.43 -19.14 -18.03
CA ALA A 65 2.83 -18.77 -17.85
C ALA A 65 3.76 -19.50 -18.84
N GLN A 66 3.51 -20.79 -19.11
CA GLN A 66 4.29 -21.56 -20.07
C GLN A 66 4.04 -21.14 -21.52
N VAL A 67 2.80 -20.82 -21.88
CA VAL A 67 2.47 -20.26 -23.20
C VAL A 67 3.25 -18.97 -23.44
N TYR A 68 3.28 -18.06 -22.46
CA TYR A 68 4.01 -16.80 -22.60
C TYR A 68 5.53 -17.01 -22.72
N ILE A 69 6.11 -17.97 -21.98
CA ILE A 69 7.52 -18.34 -22.15
C ILE A 69 7.80 -18.82 -23.57
N ASN A 70 6.95 -19.72 -24.11
CA ASN A 70 7.11 -20.29 -25.44
C ASN A 70 6.94 -19.21 -26.54
N ASP A 71 5.97 -18.31 -26.39
CA ASP A 71 5.76 -17.19 -27.31
C ASP A 71 6.98 -16.26 -27.35
N MET A 72 7.58 -15.95 -26.19
CA MET A 72 8.83 -15.19 -26.11
C MET A 72 10.00 -15.94 -26.74
N GLU A 73 10.11 -17.25 -26.53
CA GLU A 73 11.13 -18.09 -27.16
C GLU A 73 11.04 -18.08 -28.69
N ASN A 74 9.84 -18.17 -29.23
CA ASN A 74 9.59 -18.07 -30.67
C ASN A 74 9.99 -16.69 -31.21
N ALA A 75 9.69 -15.61 -30.48
CA ALA A 75 10.08 -14.27 -30.89
C ALA A 75 11.60 -14.08 -30.88
N ILE A 76 12.28 -14.55 -29.83
CA ILE A 76 13.75 -14.51 -29.69
C ILE A 76 14.45 -15.26 -30.81
N ASN A 77 13.91 -16.41 -31.22
CA ASN A 77 14.48 -17.24 -32.28
C ASN A 77 14.18 -16.70 -33.69
N GLY A 78 13.35 -15.66 -33.82
CA GLY A 78 13.12 -14.98 -35.09
C GLY A 78 14.25 -14.01 -35.43
N ASP A 79 14.56 -13.85 -36.73
CA ASP A 79 15.70 -13.04 -37.22
C ASP A 79 15.50 -11.50 -37.11
N SER A 80 14.46 -11.03 -36.41
CA SER A 80 14.01 -9.62 -36.49
C SER A 80 14.22 -8.80 -35.22
N LEU A 81 14.53 -9.42 -34.08
CA LEU A 81 14.65 -8.69 -32.81
C LEU A 81 16.04 -8.07 -32.63
N LYS A 82 16.05 -6.84 -32.11
CA LYS A 82 17.30 -6.20 -31.69
C LYS A 82 17.83 -6.90 -30.44
N LYS A 83 19.14 -6.78 -30.19
CA LYS A 83 19.79 -7.37 -29.01
C LYS A 83 19.19 -6.89 -27.69
N ALA A 84 18.77 -5.63 -27.61
CA ALA A 84 18.11 -5.06 -26.43
C ALA A 84 16.74 -5.72 -26.18
N ASP A 85 15.92 -5.89 -27.22
CA ASP A 85 14.64 -6.59 -27.13
C ASP A 85 14.83 -8.05 -26.69
N CYS A 86 15.81 -8.77 -27.25
CA CYS A 86 16.12 -10.13 -26.81
C CYS A 86 16.50 -10.18 -25.31
N ALA A 87 17.29 -9.21 -24.83
CA ALA A 87 17.67 -9.14 -23.43
C ALA A 87 16.44 -8.92 -22.52
N ARG A 88 15.53 -8.03 -22.92
CA ARG A 88 14.26 -7.78 -22.23
C ARG A 88 13.41 -9.04 -22.15
N LEU A 89 13.21 -9.74 -23.28
CA LEU A 89 12.42 -10.98 -23.31
C LEU A 89 13.04 -12.10 -22.47
N TYR A 90 14.36 -12.27 -22.49
CA TYR A 90 15.03 -13.22 -21.58
C TYR A 90 14.78 -12.84 -20.11
N ALA A 91 14.85 -11.55 -19.76
CA ALA A 91 14.58 -11.12 -18.39
C ALA A 91 13.13 -11.40 -17.96
N LEU A 92 12.15 -11.13 -18.84
CA LEU A 92 10.74 -11.44 -18.61
C LEU A 92 10.51 -12.95 -18.42
N GLN A 93 11.11 -13.80 -19.24
CA GLN A 93 11.07 -15.25 -19.04
C GLN A 93 11.61 -15.65 -17.65
N GLY A 94 12.73 -15.06 -17.24
CA GLY A 94 13.31 -15.31 -15.92
C GLY A 94 12.38 -14.88 -14.77
N LEU A 95 11.70 -13.75 -14.91
CA LEU A 95 10.71 -13.27 -13.94
C LEU A 95 9.51 -14.21 -13.83
N ILE A 96 8.97 -14.68 -14.96
CA ILE A 96 7.93 -15.73 -14.95
C ILE A 96 8.44 -17.00 -14.27
N GLY A 97 9.71 -17.38 -14.51
CA GLY A 97 10.38 -18.48 -13.83
C GLY A 97 10.36 -18.33 -12.29
N LEU A 98 10.58 -17.12 -11.78
CA LEU A 98 10.47 -16.85 -10.34
C LEU A 98 9.05 -17.01 -9.80
N LEU A 99 8.02 -16.58 -10.55
CA LEU A 99 6.62 -16.79 -10.16
C LEU A 99 6.30 -18.29 -10.05
N LYS A 100 6.95 -19.12 -10.87
CA LYS A 100 6.87 -20.59 -10.83
C LYS A 100 7.70 -21.22 -9.72
N GLY A 101 8.55 -20.46 -9.02
CA GLY A 101 9.51 -20.96 -8.03
C GLY A 101 10.79 -21.57 -8.62
N ASP A 102 11.00 -21.49 -9.94
CA ASP A 102 12.18 -22.05 -10.61
C ASP A 102 13.35 -21.07 -10.64
N THR A 103 14.10 -21.05 -9.55
CA THR A 103 15.27 -20.15 -9.44
C THR A 103 16.45 -20.57 -10.33
N SER A 104 16.50 -21.81 -10.82
CA SER A 104 17.57 -22.23 -11.73
C SER A 104 17.32 -21.62 -13.10
N PHE A 105 16.12 -21.83 -13.62
CA PHE A 105 15.68 -21.25 -14.88
C PHE A 105 15.81 -19.72 -14.88
N ALA A 106 15.38 -19.06 -13.80
CA ALA A 106 15.51 -17.61 -13.67
C ALA A 106 16.96 -17.11 -13.75
N ARG A 107 17.92 -17.83 -13.15
CA ARG A 107 19.36 -17.49 -13.24
C ARG A 107 19.91 -17.70 -14.64
N ASP A 108 19.53 -18.79 -15.31
CA ASP A 108 19.96 -19.08 -16.68
C ASP A 108 19.48 -17.98 -17.63
N ARG A 109 18.22 -17.55 -17.47
CA ARG A 109 17.64 -16.45 -18.25
C ARG A 109 18.28 -15.10 -17.96
N LEU A 110 18.65 -14.81 -16.70
CA LEU A 110 19.42 -13.62 -16.37
C LEU A 110 20.79 -13.60 -17.08
N ASN A 111 21.47 -14.74 -17.16
CA ASN A 111 22.76 -14.85 -17.86
C ASN A 111 22.60 -14.62 -19.36
N LEU A 112 21.56 -15.21 -19.99
CA LEU A 112 21.25 -14.99 -21.41
C LEU A 112 20.90 -13.52 -21.69
N SER A 113 20.08 -12.89 -20.84
CA SER A 113 19.73 -11.48 -20.95
C SER A 113 20.98 -10.58 -20.96
N ARG A 114 21.88 -10.77 -19.98
CA ARG A 114 23.14 -10.02 -19.87
C ARG A 114 24.11 -10.26 -21.02
N ALA A 115 24.09 -11.46 -21.59
CA ALA A 115 24.90 -11.80 -22.76
C ALA A 115 24.37 -11.12 -24.03
N ALA A 116 23.05 -10.99 -24.17
CA ALA A 116 22.41 -10.31 -25.29
C ALA A 116 22.66 -8.79 -25.24
N PHE A 117 22.39 -8.15 -24.09
CA PHE A 117 22.60 -6.72 -23.89
C PHE A 117 22.87 -6.38 -22.42
N LYS A 118 23.87 -5.53 -22.17
CA LYS A 118 24.21 -5.07 -20.82
C LYS A 118 23.45 -3.78 -20.52
N GLY A 119 22.83 -3.69 -19.34
CA GLY A 119 22.14 -2.48 -18.88
C GLY A 119 20.63 -2.50 -19.11
N ASP A 120 20.04 -3.63 -19.54
CA ASP A 120 18.59 -3.77 -19.56
C ASP A 120 18.00 -3.65 -18.14
N VAL A 121 16.93 -2.86 -18.01
CA VAL A 121 16.32 -2.56 -16.72
C VAL A 121 15.63 -3.79 -16.14
N ARG A 122 14.94 -4.59 -16.96
CA ARG A 122 14.28 -5.82 -16.48
C ARG A 122 15.28 -6.88 -16.06
N ALA A 123 16.44 -6.96 -16.70
CA ALA A 123 17.53 -7.81 -16.23
C ALA A 123 17.96 -7.42 -14.81
N SER A 124 17.96 -6.12 -14.50
CA SER A 124 18.29 -5.60 -13.17
C SER A 124 17.18 -5.89 -12.15
N VAL A 125 15.91 -5.76 -12.54
CA VAL A 125 14.75 -6.18 -11.70
C VAL A 125 14.79 -7.69 -11.40
N LEU A 126 15.06 -8.52 -12.41
CA LEU A 126 15.21 -9.97 -12.24
C LEU A 126 16.34 -10.32 -11.27
N GLU A 127 17.48 -9.64 -11.41
CA GLU A 127 18.59 -9.81 -10.48
C GLU A 127 18.19 -9.44 -9.04
N GLU A 128 17.47 -8.34 -8.85
CA GLU A 128 17.01 -7.94 -7.51
C GLU A 128 16.10 -9.00 -6.90
N ARG A 129 15.06 -9.46 -7.63
CA ARG A 129 14.14 -10.49 -7.14
C ARG A 129 14.84 -11.81 -6.82
N LEU A 130 15.84 -12.20 -7.62
CA LEU A 130 16.69 -13.37 -7.34
C LEU A 130 17.50 -13.22 -6.04
N ASN A 131 17.88 -11.99 -5.69
CA ASN A 131 18.75 -11.67 -4.56
C ASN A 131 18.00 -11.19 -3.31
N ARG A 132 16.66 -11.01 -3.33
CA ARG A 132 15.86 -10.52 -2.20
C ARG A 132 16.07 -11.26 -0.87
N LYS A 133 16.49 -12.54 -0.90
CA LYS A 133 16.87 -13.27 0.33
C LYS A 133 18.15 -12.77 1.02
N LYS A 134 18.94 -11.89 0.38
CA LYS A 134 20.31 -11.53 0.80
C LYS A 134 20.53 -10.03 1.02
N SER A 135 19.58 -9.16 0.72
CA SER A 135 19.78 -7.72 0.77
C SER A 135 18.63 -7.03 1.49
N GLY A 136 18.93 -6.32 2.58
CA GLY A 136 18.09 -5.18 3.00
C GLY A 136 18.09 -4.14 1.87
N SER A 137 16.97 -3.44 1.70
CA SER A 137 16.68 -2.47 0.64
C SER A 137 17.91 -1.65 0.23
N LYS A 138 18.38 -1.80 -1.00
CA LYS A 138 19.33 -0.85 -1.60
C LYS A 138 18.53 0.31 -2.21
N LYS A 139 19.10 1.51 -2.09
CA LYS A 139 18.57 2.80 -2.56
C LYS A 139 17.87 2.72 -3.91
N HIS A 140 16.71 3.38 -3.95
CA HIS A 140 15.93 3.84 -5.10
C HIS A 140 16.78 4.12 -6.34
N ASN A 141 16.59 3.27 -7.35
CA ASN A 141 16.92 3.58 -8.72
C ASN A 141 15.77 4.46 -9.26
N GLU A 142 16.08 5.61 -9.87
CA GLU A 142 15.08 6.56 -10.41
C GLU A 142 14.21 5.96 -11.53
N ASN A 143 14.50 4.74 -11.97
CA ASN A 143 13.67 4.06 -12.95
C ASN A 143 12.36 3.55 -12.34
N ALA A 144 11.23 3.93 -12.96
CA ALA A 144 9.90 3.65 -12.48
C ALA A 144 9.55 2.16 -12.29
N LEU A 145 10.26 1.23 -12.96
CA LEU A 145 10.10 -0.20 -12.71
C LEU A 145 10.57 -0.62 -11.31
N PHE A 146 11.59 0.03 -10.75
CA PHE A 146 12.01 -0.22 -9.38
C PHE A 146 11.03 0.36 -8.36
N ILE A 147 10.34 1.44 -8.70
CA ILE A 147 9.25 1.98 -7.87
C ILE A 147 8.10 0.96 -7.76
N ILE A 148 7.77 0.24 -8.85
CA ILE A 148 6.83 -0.90 -8.77
C ILE A 148 7.37 -1.99 -7.84
N GLU A 149 8.66 -2.32 -7.91
CA GLU A 149 9.25 -3.32 -7.00
C GLU A 149 9.16 -2.88 -5.53
N ASP A 150 9.34 -1.60 -5.24
CA ASP A 150 9.14 -1.04 -3.90
C ASP A 150 7.69 -1.10 -3.45
N ALA A 151 6.72 -0.83 -4.33
CA ALA A 151 5.30 -1.03 -4.04
C ALA A 151 4.99 -2.48 -3.65
N LEU A 152 5.50 -3.44 -4.43
CA LEU A 152 5.30 -4.87 -4.20
C LEU A 152 6.01 -5.37 -2.92
N ASN A 153 7.18 -4.81 -2.61
CA ASN A 153 7.89 -5.06 -1.36
C ASN A 153 7.08 -4.54 -0.16
N SER A 154 6.64 -3.28 -0.20
CA SER A 154 5.82 -2.68 0.85
C SER A 154 4.52 -3.45 1.05
N TYR A 155 3.86 -3.89 -0.02
CA TYR A 155 2.71 -4.80 0.06
C TYR A 155 3.04 -6.11 0.79
N SER A 156 4.15 -6.76 0.42
CA SER A 156 4.59 -8.02 1.06
C SER A 156 4.94 -7.84 2.53
N GLU A 157 5.41 -6.65 2.92
CA GLU A 157 5.68 -6.26 4.30
C GLU A 157 4.45 -5.75 5.06
N LYS A 158 3.28 -5.72 4.40
CA LYS A 158 2.00 -5.15 4.89
C LYS A 158 2.05 -3.66 5.19
N ASP A 159 3.01 -2.93 4.62
CA ASP A 159 3.03 -1.47 4.61
C ASP A 159 2.18 -0.96 3.44
N TYR A 160 0.87 -1.05 3.61
CA TYR A 160 -0.08 -0.74 2.54
C TYR A 160 -0.10 0.75 2.18
N ALA A 161 0.21 1.64 3.13
CA ALA A 161 0.30 3.07 2.87
C ALA A 161 1.50 3.41 1.98
N ALA A 162 2.69 2.85 2.28
CA ALA A 162 3.86 3.00 1.41
C ALA A 162 3.63 2.36 0.04
N SER A 163 3.01 1.17 0.00
CA SER A 163 2.67 0.47 -1.25
C SER A 163 1.82 1.32 -2.20
N VAL A 164 0.75 1.95 -1.68
CA VAL A 164 -0.08 2.89 -2.46
C VAL A 164 0.75 4.04 -3.02
N ALA A 165 1.58 4.68 -2.18
CA ALA A 165 2.37 5.83 -2.59
C ALA A 165 3.30 5.49 -3.76
N TYR A 166 3.99 4.34 -3.68
CA TYR A 166 4.85 3.86 -4.76
C TYR A 166 4.07 3.47 -6.02
N PHE A 167 2.90 2.82 -5.90
CA PHE A 167 2.06 2.56 -7.07
C PHE A 167 1.64 3.87 -7.76
N ASP A 168 1.13 4.83 -6.99
CA ASP A 168 0.67 6.10 -7.52
C ASP A 168 1.81 6.88 -8.18
N GLU A 169 3.03 6.84 -7.62
CA GLU A 169 4.23 7.41 -8.23
C GLU A 169 4.61 6.70 -9.54
N ALA A 170 4.68 5.38 -9.53
CA ALA A 170 5.04 4.59 -10.70
C ALA A 170 4.06 4.77 -11.87
N PHE A 171 2.76 4.85 -11.58
CA PHE A 171 1.71 5.04 -12.59
C PHE A 171 1.77 6.38 -13.31
N LEU A 172 2.46 7.39 -12.76
CA LEU A 172 2.69 8.66 -13.45
C LEU A 172 3.81 8.57 -14.50
N LEU A 173 4.67 7.56 -14.39
CA LEU A 173 5.91 7.44 -15.16
C LEU A 173 5.90 6.28 -16.17
N LEU A 174 5.03 5.29 -15.96
CA LEU A 174 4.95 4.08 -16.77
C LEU A 174 3.74 4.10 -17.72
N ASP A 175 3.75 3.20 -18.70
CA ASP A 175 2.63 2.99 -19.62
C ASP A 175 1.34 2.57 -18.87
N SER A 176 0.19 2.90 -19.46
CA SER A 176 -1.12 2.72 -18.80
C SER A 176 -1.42 1.27 -18.42
N PHE A 177 -0.87 0.29 -19.15
CA PHE A 177 -1.07 -1.12 -18.83
C PHE A 177 -0.52 -1.51 -17.45
N TYR A 178 0.47 -0.80 -16.91
CA TYR A 178 0.92 -1.02 -15.53
C TYR A 178 -0.17 -0.65 -14.54
N GLN A 179 -0.76 0.53 -14.74
CA GLN A 179 -1.86 0.99 -13.91
C GLN A 179 -3.04 0.03 -14.00
N ASP A 180 -3.42 -0.38 -15.21
CA ASP A 180 -4.59 -1.23 -15.42
C ASP A 180 -4.42 -2.62 -14.80
N ASN A 181 -3.25 -3.23 -14.93
CA ASN A 181 -2.96 -4.54 -14.36
C ASN A 181 -2.81 -4.51 -12.83
N TYR A 182 -2.10 -3.52 -12.26
CA TYR A 182 -1.89 -3.44 -10.81
C TYR A 182 -3.02 -2.71 -10.06
N ARG A 183 -4.03 -2.13 -10.74
CA ARG A 183 -5.12 -1.36 -10.12
C ARG A 183 -5.78 -2.08 -8.95
N SER A 184 -6.13 -3.35 -9.15
CA SER A 184 -6.81 -4.14 -8.12
C SER A 184 -5.95 -4.31 -6.86
N LEU A 185 -4.64 -4.50 -7.02
CA LEU A 185 -3.69 -4.61 -5.92
C LEU A 185 -3.50 -3.26 -5.21
N ARG A 186 -3.37 -2.18 -5.98
CA ARG A 186 -3.29 -0.82 -5.44
C ARG A 186 -4.56 -0.46 -4.66
N ASP A 187 -5.74 -0.76 -5.18
CA ASP A 187 -7.02 -0.47 -4.52
C ASP A 187 -7.21 -1.32 -3.25
N PHE A 188 -6.74 -2.57 -3.28
CA PHE A 188 -6.64 -3.37 -2.06
C PHE A 188 -5.73 -2.70 -1.03
N CYS A 189 -4.52 -2.28 -1.42
CA CYS A 189 -3.61 -1.55 -0.52
C CYS A 189 -4.25 -0.24 -0.02
N TRP A 190 -4.96 0.50 -0.87
CA TRP A 190 -5.69 1.70 -0.49
C TRP A 190 -6.71 1.41 0.60
N SER A 191 -7.51 0.36 0.43
CA SER A 191 -8.46 -0.05 1.46
C SER A 191 -7.75 -0.39 2.78
N MET A 192 -6.57 -1.02 2.71
CA MET A 192 -5.83 -1.48 3.89
C MET A 192 -4.84 -0.46 4.47
N ARG A 193 -4.67 0.72 3.85
CA ARG A 193 -3.62 1.71 4.19
C ARG A 193 -3.61 2.15 5.65
N SER A 194 -4.76 2.10 6.28
CA SER A 194 -4.99 2.56 7.65
C SER A 194 -4.72 1.47 8.68
N THR A 195 -4.50 0.23 8.23
CA THR A 195 -4.11 -0.88 9.08
C THR A 195 -2.61 -0.76 9.34
N ALA A 196 -2.26 -0.46 10.60
CA ALA A 196 -0.86 -0.34 10.99
C ALA A 196 -0.14 -1.69 10.82
N LYS A 197 1.19 -1.65 10.73
CA LYS A 197 2.08 -2.81 10.87
C LYS A 197 1.93 -3.40 12.28
N VAL A 198 0.84 -4.11 12.55
CA VAL A 198 0.64 -4.83 13.80
C VAL A 198 1.49 -6.09 13.70
N ASN A 199 2.66 -6.05 14.33
CA ASN A 199 3.65 -7.11 14.30
C ASN A 199 3.04 -8.46 14.71
N GLY A 200 2.78 -9.32 13.71
CA GLY A 200 2.64 -10.76 13.89
C GLY A 200 1.38 -11.29 14.58
N ASP A 201 0.37 -10.47 14.86
CA ASP A 201 -0.89 -10.99 15.42
C ASP A 201 -1.81 -11.54 14.31
N SER A 202 -1.72 -12.85 14.09
CA SER A 202 -2.55 -13.58 13.11
C SER A 202 -4.06 -13.46 13.37
N ASN A 203 -4.51 -13.12 14.58
CA ASN A 203 -5.91 -12.88 14.86
C ASN A 203 -6.34 -11.49 14.40
N TYR A 204 -5.48 -10.48 14.56
CA TYR A 204 -5.73 -9.15 14.02
C TYR A 204 -5.89 -9.19 12.50
N ASP A 205 -5.00 -9.89 11.79
CA ASP A 205 -5.10 -10.08 10.33
C ASP A 205 -6.45 -10.70 9.90
N LYS A 206 -6.94 -11.69 10.66
CA LYS A 206 -8.25 -12.32 10.40
C LYS A 206 -9.42 -11.38 10.68
N LEU A 207 -9.29 -10.45 11.62
CA LEU A 207 -10.31 -9.45 11.88
C LEU A 207 -10.38 -8.44 10.74
N LEU A 208 -9.25 -8.04 10.17
CA LEU A 208 -9.18 -7.07 9.06
C LEU A 208 -9.97 -7.50 7.82
N THR A 209 -10.09 -8.81 7.56
CA THR A 209 -10.85 -9.32 6.40
C THR A 209 -12.37 -9.29 6.60
N LYS A 210 -12.86 -8.92 7.79
CA LYS A 210 -14.29 -8.85 8.08
C LYS A 210 -14.93 -7.58 7.52
N ASN A 211 -15.81 -7.76 6.55
CA ASN A 211 -16.69 -6.71 6.04
C ASN A 211 -17.85 -6.35 6.99
N LYS A 212 -18.07 -7.16 8.03
CA LYS A 212 -19.04 -6.92 9.11
C LYS A 212 -18.43 -7.37 10.44
N ILE A 213 -18.37 -6.47 11.41
CA ILE A 213 -17.82 -6.77 12.74
C ILE A 213 -18.92 -6.84 13.80
N THR A 214 -18.70 -7.63 14.85
CA THR A 214 -19.51 -7.61 16.07
C THR A 214 -18.97 -6.58 17.06
N VAL A 215 -19.75 -6.24 18.10
CA VAL A 215 -19.28 -5.39 19.20
C VAL A 215 -18.02 -5.96 19.84
N GLU A 216 -17.93 -7.28 20.03
CA GLU A 216 -16.72 -7.94 20.52
C GLU A 216 -15.51 -7.67 19.62
N ASN A 217 -15.65 -7.84 18.30
CA ASN A 217 -14.57 -7.56 17.35
C ASN A 217 -14.18 -6.07 17.33
N MET A 218 -15.16 -5.16 17.44
CA MET A 218 -14.90 -3.73 17.55
C MET A 218 -14.03 -3.40 18.77
N LEU A 219 -14.30 -4.02 19.92
CA LEU A 219 -13.49 -3.82 21.12
C LEU A 219 -12.08 -4.43 20.99
N GLU A 220 -11.96 -5.59 20.35
CA GLU A 220 -10.65 -6.21 20.04
C GLU A 220 -9.79 -5.28 19.17
N LEU A 221 -10.39 -4.70 18.13
CA LEU A 221 -9.73 -3.73 17.24
C LEU A 221 -9.36 -2.43 17.97
N ALA A 222 -10.22 -1.94 18.87
CA ALA A 222 -9.89 -0.77 19.69
C ALA A 222 -8.75 -1.07 20.67
N ALA A 223 -8.71 -2.27 21.24
CA ALA A 223 -7.67 -2.68 22.19
C ALA A 223 -6.31 -2.91 21.53
N SER A 224 -6.27 -3.34 20.27
CA SER A 224 -5.01 -3.50 19.53
C SER A 224 -4.27 -2.18 19.31
N ARG A 225 -4.96 -1.03 19.41
CA ARG A 225 -4.33 0.30 19.37
C ARG A 225 -3.63 0.69 20.68
N GLY A 226 -3.87 -0.04 21.77
CA GLY A 226 -3.15 0.07 23.05
C GLY A 226 -3.48 1.32 23.88
N ASP A 227 -3.37 2.51 23.27
CA ASP A 227 -3.55 3.81 23.92
C ASP A 227 -5.01 4.09 24.29
N LEU A 228 -5.94 3.84 23.36
CA LEU A 228 -7.36 4.15 23.55
C LEU A 228 -8.03 3.32 24.64
N MET A 229 -7.59 2.08 24.82
CA MET A 229 -8.20 1.14 25.75
C MET A 229 -7.39 0.96 27.03
N TYR A 230 -6.36 1.79 27.28
CA TYR A 230 -5.49 1.66 28.44
C TYR A 230 -6.27 1.65 29.76
N ALA A 231 -7.32 2.47 29.91
CA ALA A 231 -8.18 2.49 31.09
C ALA A 231 -8.87 1.13 31.37
N TYR A 232 -9.03 0.30 30.33
CA TYR A 232 -9.67 -1.02 30.41
C TYR A 232 -8.68 -2.17 30.43
N THR A 233 -7.50 -2.00 29.82
CA THR A 233 -6.51 -3.07 29.64
C THR A 233 -5.34 -2.96 30.61
N ALA A 234 -5.08 -1.77 31.16
CA ALA A 234 -3.87 -1.41 31.89
C ALA A 234 -2.59 -1.79 31.14
N GLY A 235 -2.62 -1.70 29.79
CA GLY A 235 -1.51 -2.08 28.92
C GLY A 235 -1.26 -3.59 28.80
N LYS A 236 -2.16 -4.44 29.29
CA LYS A 236 -2.05 -5.90 29.21
C LYS A 236 -3.06 -6.49 28.23
N ALA A 237 -2.68 -7.59 27.58
CA ALA A 237 -3.62 -8.40 26.82
C ALA A 237 -4.72 -8.94 27.76
N VAL A 238 -5.97 -8.68 27.40
CA VAL A 238 -7.17 -9.13 28.13
C VAL A 238 -8.07 -9.90 27.18
N SER A 239 -8.77 -10.91 27.67
CA SER A 239 -9.73 -11.64 26.84
C SER A 239 -10.92 -10.76 26.46
N SER A 240 -11.50 -11.02 25.30
CA SER A 240 -12.60 -10.25 24.71
C SER A 240 -13.82 -10.16 25.63
N SER A 241 -14.14 -11.26 26.34
CA SER A 241 -15.20 -11.29 27.35
C SER A 241 -14.93 -10.38 28.55
N VAL A 242 -13.68 -10.32 29.03
CA VAL A 242 -13.30 -9.43 30.14
C VAL A 242 -13.31 -7.98 29.68
N LEU A 243 -12.78 -7.70 28.49
CA LEU A 243 -12.78 -6.37 27.88
C LEU A 243 -14.22 -5.86 27.72
N TYR A 244 -15.10 -6.65 27.11
CA TYR A 244 -16.51 -6.33 26.97
C TYR A 244 -17.16 -5.98 28.30
N LYS A 245 -16.97 -6.80 29.34
CA LYS A 245 -17.52 -6.51 30.68
C LYS A 245 -17.04 -5.17 31.24
N ARG A 246 -15.74 -4.87 31.12
CA ARG A 246 -15.16 -3.60 31.62
C ARG A 246 -15.72 -2.39 30.87
N VAL A 247 -15.77 -2.47 29.54
CA VAL A 247 -16.26 -1.38 28.69
C VAL A 247 -17.76 -1.18 28.88
N ALA A 248 -18.54 -2.25 28.98
CA ALA A 248 -19.97 -2.20 29.29
C ALA A 248 -20.26 -1.58 30.67
N GLN A 249 -19.51 -1.99 31.70
CA GLN A 249 -19.62 -1.42 33.06
C GLN A 249 -19.25 0.07 33.10
N ALA A 250 -18.32 0.49 32.26
CA ALA A 250 -17.91 1.88 32.14
C ALA A 250 -18.88 2.75 31.34
N GLY A 251 -19.96 2.18 30.81
CA GLY A 251 -21.03 2.88 30.10
C GLY A 251 -20.78 3.12 28.61
N ASP A 252 -19.63 2.72 28.06
CA ASP A 252 -19.25 3.10 26.68
C ASP A 252 -20.09 2.41 25.58
N LEU A 253 -20.80 1.34 25.94
CA LEU A 253 -21.73 0.64 25.06
C LEU A 253 -23.20 1.01 25.31
N THR A 254 -23.46 1.98 26.18
CA THR A 254 -24.82 2.43 26.54
C THR A 254 -25.18 3.71 25.79
N SER A 255 -26.48 3.95 25.62
CA SER A 255 -26.96 5.21 25.05
C SER A 255 -26.50 6.39 25.91
N CYS A 256 -26.10 7.47 25.25
CA CYS A 256 -25.68 8.71 25.92
C CYS A 256 -26.87 9.37 26.64
N GLN A 257 -28.06 9.24 26.06
CA GLN A 257 -29.30 9.83 26.56
C GLN A 257 -29.79 9.16 27.83
N SER A 258 -30.04 9.98 28.86
CA SER A 258 -30.53 9.53 30.16
C SER A 258 -31.83 8.73 30.08
N ALA A 259 -32.76 9.13 29.19
CA ALA A 259 -34.04 8.46 28.97
C ALA A 259 -33.89 6.99 28.52
N TYR A 260 -32.76 6.66 27.90
CA TYR A 260 -32.51 5.35 27.30
C TYR A 260 -31.47 4.51 28.05
N LYS A 261 -30.94 4.99 29.19
CA LYS A 261 -29.96 4.24 29.99
C LYS A 261 -30.48 2.89 30.50
N ASN A 262 -31.79 2.75 30.66
CA ASN A 262 -32.42 1.49 31.09
C ASN A 262 -32.36 0.37 30.04
N GLN A 263 -32.01 0.68 28.78
CA GLN A 263 -31.86 -0.33 27.73
C GLN A 263 -30.61 -1.21 27.91
N GLY A 264 -29.70 -0.81 28.81
CA GLY A 264 -28.47 -1.54 29.07
C GLY A 264 -27.43 -1.41 27.93
N PRO A 265 -26.28 -2.07 28.07
CA PRO A 265 -25.23 -2.05 27.07
C PRO A 265 -25.61 -2.88 25.84
N LEU A 266 -25.06 -2.51 24.69
CA LEU A 266 -25.14 -3.32 23.46
C LEU A 266 -24.61 -4.74 23.70
N SER A 267 -25.26 -5.74 23.12
CA SER A 267 -24.80 -7.13 23.18
C SER A 267 -23.44 -7.30 22.48
N LYS A 268 -22.55 -8.10 23.06
CA LYS A 268 -21.24 -8.42 22.47
C LYS A 268 -21.31 -9.02 21.07
N ASP A 269 -22.38 -9.75 20.76
CA ASP A 269 -22.57 -10.45 19.48
C ASP A 269 -23.37 -9.60 18.48
N ALA A 270 -23.82 -8.40 18.87
CA ALA A 270 -24.53 -7.50 17.98
C ALA A 270 -23.63 -7.05 16.84
N THR A 271 -24.17 -7.00 15.62
CA THR A 271 -23.49 -6.43 14.47
C THR A 271 -23.34 -4.92 14.65
N VAL A 272 -22.15 -4.40 14.35
CA VAL A 272 -21.86 -2.97 14.44
C VAL A 272 -22.38 -2.26 13.19
N SER A 273 -23.43 -1.47 13.37
CA SER A 273 -23.86 -0.46 12.40
C SER A 273 -23.14 0.88 12.64
N LYS A 274 -23.27 1.84 11.72
CA LYS A 274 -22.77 3.21 11.91
C LYS A 274 -23.31 3.84 13.20
N THR A 275 -24.57 3.56 13.56
CA THR A 275 -25.17 4.04 14.81
C THR A 275 -24.51 3.42 16.05
N VAL A 276 -24.30 2.11 16.03
CA VAL A 276 -23.58 1.41 17.11
C VAL A 276 -22.15 1.93 17.26
N CYS A 277 -21.48 2.15 16.13
CA CYS A 277 -20.14 2.72 16.11
C CYS A 277 -20.13 4.14 16.70
N ALA A 278 -21.06 5.01 16.29
CA ALA A 278 -21.19 6.37 16.81
C ALA A 278 -21.39 6.40 18.33
N ARG A 279 -22.24 5.52 18.87
CA ARG A 279 -22.44 5.37 20.32
C ARG A 279 -21.13 5.12 21.05
N PHE A 280 -20.37 4.12 20.57
CA PHE A 280 -19.11 3.76 21.20
C PHE A 280 -18.08 4.89 21.10
N LEU A 281 -17.90 5.46 19.90
CA LEU A 281 -16.92 6.52 19.64
C LEU A 281 -17.25 7.80 20.43
N TRP A 282 -18.51 8.21 20.51
CA TRP A 282 -18.90 9.42 21.23
C TRP A 282 -18.69 9.30 22.74
N ASN A 283 -19.07 8.16 23.33
CA ASN A 283 -18.79 7.88 24.75
C ASN A 283 -17.28 7.89 25.02
N LEU A 284 -16.50 7.21 24.17
CA LEU A 284 -15.05 7.14 24.31
C LEU A 284 -14.39 8.53 24.15
N TRP A 285 -14.86 9.33 23.19
CA TRP A 285 -14.35 10.67 22.92
C TRP A 285 -14.51 11.60 24.12
N ASN A 286 -15.72 11.68 24.66
CA ASN A 286 -15.98 12.53 25.82
C ASN A 286 -15.20 12.04 27.04
N LYS A 287 -15.04 10.72 27.21
CA LYS A 287 -14.20 10.14 28.27
C LYS A 287 -12.75 10.58 28.13
N LYS A 288 -12.18 10.50 26.92
CA LYS A 288 -10.81 10.94 26.63
C LYS A 288 -10.62 12.45 26.83
N LYS A 289 -11.59 13.27 26.42
CA LYS A 289 -11.54 14.75 26.53
C LYS A 289 -11.99 15.30 27.88
N ASN A 290 -12.47 14.44 28.78
CA ASN A 290 -13.08 14.82 30.06
C ASN A 290 -14.29 15.77 29.92
N THR A 291 -15.15 15.54 28.92
CA THR A 291 -16.33 16.37 28.57
C THR A 291 -17.64 15.62 28.75
N GLN A 292 -17.78 14.86 29.85
CA GLN A 292 -18.95 13.99 30.10
C GLN A 292 -20.28 14.73 30.19
N ASP A 293 -20.23 16.01 30.56
CA ASP A 293 -21.37 16.92 30.56
C ASP A 293 -21.93 17.18 29.15
N GLN A 294 -21.13 16.97 28.10
CA GLN A 294 -21.52 17.17 26.70
C GLN A 294 -22.21 15.96 26.06
N LEU A 295 -22.31 14.81 26.76
CA LEU A 295 -22.91 13.60 26.19
C LEU A 295 -24.36 13.80 25.72
N ASN A 296 -25.09 14.75 26.31
CA ASN A 296 -26.49 15.07 25.98
C ASN A 296 -26.65 16.49 25.40
N LYS A 297 -25.57 17.07 24.85
CA LYS A 297 -25.55 18.44 24.31
C LYS A 297 -26.69 18.66 23.32
N TYR A 298 -26.89 17.75 22.38
CA TYR A 298 -27.80 17.96 21.26
C TYR A 298 -29.26 17.73 21.65
N SER A 299 -29.55 16.70 22.44
CA SER A 299 -30.91 16.55 22.99
C SER A 299 -31.31 17.75 23.84
N ALA A 300 -30.36 18.38 24.55
CA ALA A 300 -30.60 19.63 25.28
C ALA A 300 -30.76 20.86 24.37
N MET A 301 -30.12 20.89 23.20
CA MET A 301 -30.27 21.99 22.22
C MET A 301 -31.58 21.88 21.43
N PHE A 302 -32.04 20.66 21.11
CA PHE A 302 -33.20 20.40 20.25
C PHE A 302 -34.47 20.04 21.07
N VAL A 303 -34.71 20.72 22.19
CA VAL A 303 -35.85 20.41 23.08
C VAL A 303 -37.20 20.72 22.43
N ASP A 304 -37.28 21.77 21.62
CA ASP A 304 -38.50 22.13 20.91
C ASP A 304 -38.85 21.06 19.85
N ALA A 305 -40.07 20.53 19.92
CA ALA A 305 -40.57 19.54 18.98
C ALA A 305 -40.75 20.05 17.55
N SER A 306 -40.77 21.38 17.36
CA SER A 306 -40.78 21.99 16.03
C SER A 306 -39.42 21.96 15.33
N MET A 307 -38.32 21.81 16.09
CA MET A 307 -36.97 21.78 15.53
C MET A 307 -36.67 20.41 14.93
N GLN A 308 -36.27 20.41 13.66
CA GLN A 308 -35.85 19.20 12.96
C GLN A 308 -34.39 18.87 13.26
N SER A 309 -34.05 17.59 13.16
CA SER A 309 -32.65 17.15 13.18
C SER A 309 -31.89 17.81 12.03
N PRO A 310 -30.67 18.32 12.24
CA PRO A 310 -29.83 18.82 11.15
C PRO A 310 -29.38 17.69 10.20
N VAL A 311 -29.49 16.43 10.64
CA VAL A 311 -29.22 15.23 9.83
C VAL A 311 -30.57 14.52 9.59
N PRO A 312 -31.15 14.59 8.38
CA PRO A 312 -32.57 14.27 8.14
C PRO A 312 -33.00 12.85 8.50
N ASP A 313 -32.13 11.86 8.30
CA ASP A 313 -32.42 10.44 8.58
C ASP A 313 -32.20 10.05 10.06
N VAL A 314 -31.72 10.98 10.89
CA VAL A 314 -31.51 10.75 12.32
C VAL A 314 -32.66 11.37 13.10
N ARG A 315 -33.53 10.51 13.63
CA ARG A 315 -34.65 10.97 14.46
C ARG A 315 -34.16 11.51 15.80
N ARG A 316 -34.74 12.62 16.23
CA ARG A 316 -34.44 13.26 17.52
C ARG A 316 -34.74 12.37 18.73
N ASP A 317 -35.81 11.59 18.64
CA ASP A 317 -36.20 10.65 19.69
C ASP A 317 -35.37 9.35 19.66
N SER A 318 -34.39 9.23 18.76
CA SER A 318 -33.46 8.11 18.76
C SER A 318 -32.57 8.13 20.00
N ALA A 319 -32.35 6.95 20.58
CA ALA A 319 -31.42 6.74 21.69
C ALA A 319 -29.97 7.15 21.35
N ASP A 320 -29.63 7.26 20.08
CA ASP A 320 -28.30 7.59 19.59
C ASP A 320 -28.21 8.98 18.95
N PHE A 321 -29.24 9.81 19.07
CA PHE A 321 -29.27 11.15 18.47
C PHE A 321 -28.04 11.99 18.84
N ASP A 322 -27.73 12.08 20.14
CA ASP A 322 -26.56 12.82 20.61
C ASP A 322 -25.23 12.21 20.14
N ALA A 323 -25.16 10.89 20.08
CA ALA A 323 -23.95 10.21 19.64
C ALA A 323 -23.69 10.48 18.15
N VAL A 324 -24.72 10.36 17.32
CA VAL A 324 -24.62 10.61 15.87
C VAL A 324 -24.25 12.06 15.59
N LEU A 325 -24.94 13.04 16.18
CA LEU A 325 -24.58 14.44 15.98
C LEU A 325 -23.20 14.77 16.57
N GLY A 326 -22.85 14.16 17.71
CA GLY A 326 -21.55 14.28 18.36
C GLY A 326 -20.40 13.87 17.46
N VAL A 327 -20.48 12.67 16.87
CA VAL A 327 -19.44 12.18 15.97
C VAL A 327 -19.38 12.95 14.65
N VAL A 328 -20.50 13.50 14.17
CA VAL A 328 -20.52 14.31 12.94
C VAL A 328 -19.94 15.71 13.17
N GLU A 329 -20.36 16.42 14.23
CA GLU A 329 -19.84 17.78 14.53
C GLU A 329 -18.33 17.75 14.80
N ASN A 330 -17.84 16.71 15.47
CA ASN A 330 -16.42 16.57 15.83
C ASN A 330 -15.57 15.87 14.75
N ASP A 331 -16.12 15.72 13.54
CA ASP A 331 -15.47 15.10 12.39
C ASP A 331 -14.95 13.67 12.65
N LEU A 332 -15.53 12.95 13.61
CA LEU A 332 -15.19 11.56 13.89
C LEU A 332 -15.78 10.65 12.82
N MET A 333 -17.04 10.87 12.43
CA MET A 333 -17.72 10.14 11.35
C MET A 333 -18.35 11.11 10.34
N HIS A 334 -18.38 10.72 9.07
CA HIS A 334 -18.94 11.56 8.00
C HIS A 334 -20.34 11.10 7.56
N LEU A 335 -21.09 12.07 7.02
CA LEU A 335 -22.32 11.84 6.27
C LEU A 335 -21.96 11.29 4.89
N GLU A 336 -22.66 10.25 4.42
CA GLU A 336 -22.21 9.51 3.23
C GLU A 336 -22.34 10.30 1.93
N ASP A 337 -23.41 11.06 1.81
CA ASP A 337 -23.75 11.94 0.70
C ASP A 337 -23.64 13.43 1.09
N GLY A 338 -23.03 13.71 2.24
CA GLY A 338 -22.99 15.04 2.84
C GLY A 338 -24.29 15.47 3.52
N ILE A 339 -25.33 14.62 3.56
CA ILE A 339 -26.66 14.96 4.08
C ILE A 339 -27.14 13.92 5.11
N ASN A 340 -27.12 12.63 4.77
CA ASN A 340 -27.65 11.53 5.56
C ASN A 340 -26.53 10.77 6.30
N PHE A 341 -26.85 10.28 7.50
CA PHE A 341 -25.92 9.49 8.28
C PHE A 341 -25.85 8.02 7.84
N ALA A 342 -26.95 7.47 7.34
CA ALA A 342 -27.13 6.06 6.97
C ALA A 342 -26.85 5.10 8.14
N GLY A 343 -27.53 5.34 9.27
CA GLY A 343 -27.24 4.70 10.56
C GLY A 343 -27.31 3.17 10.60
N ASP A 344 -28.04 2.53 9.68
CA ASP A 344 -28.22 1.08 9.61
C ASP A 344 -27.10 0.34 8.87
N LYS A 345 -26.24 1.07 8.15
CA LYS A 345 -25.13 0.45 7.40
C LYS A 345 -24.13 -0.19 8.36
N THR A 346 -23.71 -1.40 8.01
CA THR A 346 -22.71 -2.16 8.78
C THR A 346 -21.32 -1.57 8.58
N VAL A 347 -20.50 -1.61 9.63
CA VAL A 347 -19.12 -1.16 9.60
C VAL A 347 -18.19 -2.38 9.47
N SER A 348 -17.23 -2.29 8.56
CA SER A 348 -16.14 -3.25 8.40
C SER A 348 -15.01 -3.01 9.41
N ALA A 349 -14.13 -4.00 9.58
CA ALA A 349 -12.99 -3.85 10.47
C ALA A 349 -12.06 -2.70 10.05
N VAL A 350 -11.84 -2.56 8.75
CA VAL A 350 -11.00 -1.53 8.15
C VAL A 350 -11.57 -0.14 8.38
N GLU A 351 -12.85 0.07 8.04
CA GLU A 351 -13.52 1.36 8.28
C GLU A 351 -13.46 1.73 9.76
N PHE A 352 -13.68 0.77 10.67
CA PHE A 352 -13.60 1.06 12.10
C PHE A 352 -12.19 1.51 12.52
N ILE A 353 -11.13 0.87 12.02
CA ILE A 353 -9.75 1.28 12.31
C ILE A 353 -9.47 2.70 11.80
N GLU A 354 -9.97 3.06 10.61
CA GLU A 354 -9.86 4.43 10.09
C GLU A 354 -10.48 5.45 11.04
N LEU A 355 -11.68 5.15 11.57
CA LEU A 355 -12.35 6.02 12.54
C LEU A 355 -11.54 6.15 13.83
N LEU A 356 -10.91 5.06 14.29
CA LEU A 356 -10.06 5.12 15.47
C LEU A 356 -8.88 6.06 15.27
N GLN A 357 -8.25 6.14 14.09
CA GLN A 357 -7.09 7.02 13.84
C GLN A 357 -7.34 8.49 14.20
N LYS A 358 -8.59 8.96 14.09
CA LYS A 358 -9.00 10.32 14.46
C LYS A 358 -8.94 10.61 15.96
N PHE A 359 -8.76 9.58 16.78
CA PHE A 359 -8.56 9.71 18.21
C PHE A 359 -7.09 9.92 18.59
N ASN A 360 -6.16 10.22 17.68
CA ASN A 360 -4.78 10.58 18.06
C ASN A 360 -4.75 11.86 18.91
#